data_AF-A0A2L0UE34-F1
#
_entry.id   AF-A0A2L0UE34-F1
#
_cell.length_a   1.000
_cell.length_b   1.000
_cell.length_c   1.000
_cell.angle_alpha   90.00
_cell.angle_beta   90.00
_cell.angle_gamma   90.00
#
_symmetry.space_group_name_H-M   'P 1'
#
loop_
_entity.id
_entity.type
_entity.pdbx_description
1 polymer ?
#
loop_
_entity_poly.entity_id
_entity_poly.type
_entity_poly.pdbx_seq_one_letter_code
_entity_poly.pdbx_strand_id
1 'polypeptide(L)'
;TASPVSGVGEASVRALTKLEQVLPPRLRPRFSGLRSAVTRMAAASTPVNPEVLTAFSAAITERRCVAFRYDRHDGESSRRIVEPYRLVDTGRRWYLVAFDRSREDWRTFRVDRCQSVPVARDRFAPRPLPAADLAAYVQESITRSPYSYDAVIRFSAPLAELEARVPSSTGTLEADGDGHTLLRAGFDSLDFPLAYLASWDIDFEVLEPAEMRERALVVAERLRRSAATGVRSGADAHE
;
A
#
# COMPACT_ATOMS: atom_id res chain seq x y z
N THR A 1 4.12 -0.02 15.80
CA THR A 1 3.63 -0.15 14.41
C THR A 1 4.63 -0.99 13.64
N ALA A 2 4.25 -2.19 13.19
CA ALA A 2 5.18 -3.12 12.54
C ALA A 2 5.21 -2.85 11.04
N SER A 3 6.40 -2.54 10.51
CA SER A 3 6.62 -2.21 9.10
C SER A 3 6.53 -3.47 8.20
N PRO A 4 5.95 -3.38 6.99
CA PRO A 4 5.70 -4.53 6.13
C PRO A 4 6.92 -4.86 5.28
N VAL A 5 7.89 -5.55 5.88
CA VAL A 5 9.05 -6.12 5.16
C VAL A 5 8.95 -7.65 5.24
N SER A 6 9.09 -8.35 4.11
CA SER A 6 9.14 -9.83 4.15
C SER A 6 10.34 -10.29 4.99
N GLY A 7 10.17 -11.29 5.85
CA GLY A 7 11.20 -11.68 6.82
C GLY A 7 11.22 -10.87 8.13
N VAL A 8 10.35 -9.87 8.30
CA VAL A 8 10.13 -9.23 9.61
C VAL A 8 9.63 -10.23 10.65
N GLY A 9 8.94 -11.29 10.26
CA GLY A 9 8.59 -12.39 11.16
C GLY A 9 9.85 -12.98 11.83
N GLU A 10 10.84 -13.39 11.05
CA GLU A 10 12.07 -14.01 11.56
C GLU A 10 13.05 -13.01 12.19
N ALA A 11 13.12 -11.78 11.66
CA ALA A 11 13.96 -10.71 12.22
C ALA A 11 13.37 -10.18 13.53
N SER A 12 12.05 -10.06 13.64
CA SER A 12 11.36 -9.67 14.89
C SER A 12 11.44 -10.78 15.92
N VAL A 13 11.31 -12.05 15.53
CA VAL A 13 11.50 -13.18 16.46
C VAL A 13 12.93 -13.16 17.00
N ARG A 14 13.96 -13.00 16.16
CA ARG A 14 15.36 -12.89 16.62
C ARG A 14 15.63 -11.66 17.50
N ALA A 15 15.07 -10.50 17.17
CA ALA A 15 15.23 -9.29 17.98
C ALA A 15 14.50 -9.42 19.34
N LEU A 16 13.32 -10.04 19.35
CA LEU A 16 12.53 -10.29 20.56
C LEU A 16 13.22 -11.31 21.48
N THR A 17 13.80 -12.39 20.92
CA THR A 17 14.61 -13.36 21.68
C THR A 17 15.84 -12.70 22.30
N LYS A 18 16.51 -11.77 21.59
CA LYS A 18 17.61 -10.99 22.16
C LYS A 18 17.16 -10.05 23.29
N LEU A 19 15.95 -9.49 23.19
CA LEU A 19 15.40 -8.61 24.22
C LEU A 19 14.95 -9.40 25.47
N GLU A 20 14.44 -10.63 25.31
CA GLU A 20 14.18 -11.57 26.41
C GLU A 20 15.46 -11.99 27.15
N GLN A 21 16.59 -12.09 26.44
CA GLN A 21 17.89 -12.43 27.02
C GLN A 21 18.43 -11.33 27.95
N VAL A 22 18.07 -10.06 27.72
CA VAL A 22 18.51 -8.90 28.53
C VAL A 22 17.48 -8.45 29.58
N LEU A 23 16.30 -9.06 29.63
CA LEU A 23 15.26 -8.75 30.61
C LEU A 23 15.58 -9.35 32.00
N PRO A 24 15.42 -8.58 33.09
CA PRO A 24 15.55 -9.09 34.45
C PRO A 24 14.63 -10.30 34.72
N PRO A 25 15.05 -11.30 35.51
CA PRO A 25 14.29 -12.55 35.73
C PRO A 25 12.84 -12.35 36.19
N ARG A 26 12.58 -11.26 36.92
CA ARG A 26 11.26 -10.90 37.46
C ARG A 26 10.26 -10.40 36.40
N LEU A 27 10.73 -10.03 35.21
CA LEU A 27 9.90 -9.44 34.15
C LEU A 27 9.61 -10.42 32.99
N ARG A 28 10.34 -11.54 32.89
CA ARG A 28 10.13 -12.57 31.85
C ARG A 28 8.71 -13.17 31.84
N PRO A 29 8.09 -13.50 32.98
CA PRO A 29 6.72 -14.06 32.98
C PRO A 29 5.67 -13.06 32.49
N ARG A 30 5.82 -11.77 32.84
CA ARG A 30 4.91 -10.69 32.42
C ARG A 30 5.04 -10.38 30.92
N PHE A 31 6.27 -10.44 30.39
CA PHE A 31 6.52 -10.24 28.97
C PHE A 31 6.00 -11.40 28.10
N SER A 32 6.14 -12.65 28.57
CA SER A 32 5.57 -13.82 27.90
C SER A 32 4.04 -13.76 27.84
N GLY A 33 3.39 -13.32 28.93
CA GLY A 33 1.94 -13.12 28.98
C GLY A 33 1.45 -12.02 28.03
N LEU A 34 2.20 -10.93 27.87
CA LEU A 34 1.93 -9.90 26.88
C LEU A 34 2.03 -10.47 25.45
N ARG A 35 3.05 -11.29 25.16
CA ARG A 35 3.27 -11.91 23.85
C ARG A 35 2.12 -12.82 23.44
N SER A 36 1.57 -13.61 24.38
CA SER A 36 0.40 -14.46 24.12
C SER A 36 -0.91 -13.69 23.99
N ALA A 37 -0.99 -12.47 24.55
CA ALA A 37 -2.19 -11.64 24.51
C ALA A 37 -2.30 -10.73 23.27
N VAL A 38 -1.22 -10.56 22.51
CA VAL A 38 -1.18 -9.68 21.33
C VAL A 38 -1.32 -10.51 20.05
N THR A 39 -2.54 -10.56 19.52
CA THR A 39 -2.79 -11.04 18.15
C THR A 39 -2.57 -9.89 17.18
N ARG A 40 -1.66 -10.05 16.22
CA ARG A 40 -1.46 -9.06 15.15
C ARG A 40 -2.44 -9.35 14.01
N MET A 41 -3.30 -8.39 13.69
CA MET A 41 -3.95 -8.36 12.38
C MET A 41 -2.89 -8.17 11.30
N ALA A 42 -2.75 -9.13 10.39
CA ALA A 42 -1.95 -8.95 9.19
C ALA A 42 -2.66 -7.92 8.30
N ALA A 43 -2.12 -6.70 8.22
CA ALA A 43 -2.51 -5.80 7.16
C ALA A 43 -2.12 -6.47 5.82
N ALA A 44 -3.04 -6.47 4.85
CA ALA A 44 -2.79 -6.88 3.47
C ALA A 44 -1.80 -5.90 2.80
N SER A 45 -0.55 -5.98 3.23
CA SER A 45 0.58 -5.26 2.66
C SER A 45 1.25 -6.21 1.69
N THR A 46 1.45 -5.78 0.44
CA THR A 46 2.31 -6.51 -0.48
C THR A 46 3.72 -6.49 0.12
N PRO A 47 4.28 -7.66 0.50
CA PRO A 47 5.54 -7.68 1.20
C PRO A 47 6.65 -7.13 0.32
N VAL A 48 7.39 -6.13 0.81
CA VAL A 48 8.56 -5.61 0.11
C VAL A 48 9.72 -6.58 0.31
N ASN A 49 10.47 -6.86 -0.76
CA ASN A 49 11.70 -7.66 -0.71
C ASN A 49 12.79 -6.90 0.09
N PRO A 50 13.36 -7.48 1.16
CA PRO A 50 14.41 -6.85 1.96
C PRO A 50 15.63 -6.45 1.14
N GLU A 51 16.01 -7.25 0.15
CA GLU A 51 17.18 -6.98 -0.69
C GLU A 51 17.03 -5.67 -1.47
N VAL A 52 15.80 -5.35 -1.90
CA VAL A 52 15.48 -4.09 -2.58
C VAL A 52 15.64 -2.91 -1.61
N LEU A 53 15.16 -3.04 -0.38
CA LEU A 53 15.31 -2.00 0.65
C LEU A 53 16.77 -1.79 1.05
N THR A 54 17.53 -2.88 1.21
CA THR A 54 18.96 -2.82 1.49
C THR A 54 19.73 -2.16 0.36
N ALA A 55 19.44 -2.51 -0.90
CA ALA A 55 20.08 -1.93 -2.07
C ALA A 55 19.80 -0.42 -2.18
N PHE A 56 18.55 0.03 -1.99
CA PHE A 56 18.23 1.46 -1.97
C PHE A 56 18.89 2.18 -0.80
N SER A 57 18.91 1.59 0.40
CA SER A 57 19.55 2.17 1.58
C SER A 57 21.06 2.38 1.38
N ALA A 58 21.74 1.39 0.78
CA ALA A 58 23.15 1.50 0.42
C ALA A 58 23.38 2.61 -0.61
N ALA A 59 22.56 2.65 -1.67
CA ALA A 59 22.69 3.66 -2.72
C ALA A 59 22.44 5.09 -2.23
N ILE A 60 21.49 5.29 -1.30
CA ILE A 60 21.25 6.59 -0.65
C ILE A 60 22.49 7.01 0.15
N THR A 61 23.04 6.10 0.95
CA THR A 61 24.21 6.35 1.80
C THR A 61 25.44 6.69 0.95
N GLU A 62 25.66 5.95 -0.13
CA GLU A 62 26.79 6.14 -1.03
C GLU A 62 26.56 7.24 -2.09
N ARG A 63 25.36 7.84 -2.15
CA ARG A 63 24.96 8.81 -3.17
C ARG A 63 25.19 8.29 -4.59
N ARG A 64 24.72 7.07 -4.84
CA ARG A 64 24.82 6.41 -6.15
C ARG A 64 23.47 6.40 -6.85
N CYS A 65 23.48 6.70 -8.13
CA CYS A 65 22.34 6.46 -9.00
C CYS A 65 22.02 4.96 -8.98
N VAL A 66 20.75 4.62 -9.13
CA VAL A 66 20.31 3.23 -9.21
C VAL A 66 19.47 3.01 -10.44
N ALA A 67 19.69 1.87 -11.08
CA ALA A 67 18.85 1.39 -12.17
C ALA A 67 18.03 0.19 -11.74
N PHE A 68 16.72 0.21 -12.01
CA PHE A 68 15.80 -0.88 -11.70
C PHE A 68 14.68 -0.97 -12.73
N ARG A 69 14.05 -2.14 -12.82
CA ARG A 69 12.78 -2.33 -13.53
C ARG A 69 11.65 -1.96 -12.59
N TYR A 70 10.76 -1.12 -13.08
CA TYR A 70 9.62 -0.62 -12.34
C TYR A 70 8.36 -0.93 -13.12
N ASP A 71 7.41 -1.60 -12.46
CA ASP A 71 6.10 -1.78 -13.04
C ASP A 71 5.34 -0.47 -12.94
N ARG A 72 5.04 0.07 -14.12
CA ARG A 72 4.09 1.14 -14.23
C ARG A 72 2.69 0.57 -14.02
N HIS A 73 1.78 1.47 -13.65
CA HIS A 73 0.42 1.11 -13.30
C HIS A 73 -0.37 0.45 -14.47
N ASP A 74 -0.03 0.78 -15.73
CA ASP A 74 -0.60 0.19 -16.96
C ASP A 74 -0.11 -1.24 -17.28
N GLY A 75 0.71 -1.84 -16.41
CA GLY A 75 1.29 -3.16 -16.60
C GLY A 75 2.55 -3.18 -17.47
N GLU A 76 2.97 -2.03 -18.01
CA GLU A 76 4.21 -1.93 -18.76
C GLU A 76 5.41 -1.75 -17.82
N SER A 77 6.25 -2.79 -17.74
CA SER A 77 7.50 -2.69 -17.00
C SER A 77 8.44 -1.75 -17.75
N SER A 78 9.02 -0.79 -17.04
CA SER A 78 9.95 0.15 -17.66
C SER A 78 11.19 0.34 -16.81
N ARG A 79 12.34 0.51 -17.48
CA ARG A 79 13.60 0.74 -16.79
C ARG A 79 13.65 2.19 -16.30
N ARG A 80 14.09 2.37 -15.07
CA ARG A 80 14.31 3.69 -14.45
C ARG A 80 15.76 3.82 -14.04
N ILE A 81 16.28 5.05 -14.13
CA ILE A 81 17.56 5.44 -13.57
C ILE A 81 17.28 6.67 -12.71
N VAL A 82 17.49 6.55 -11.41
CA VAL A 82 17.11 7.59 -10.45
C VAL A 82 18.27 7.89 -9.51
N GLU A 83 18.27 9.10 -8.97
CA GLU A 83 19.11 9.54 -7.86
C GLU A 83 18.29 9.38 -6.56
N PRO A 84 18.54 8.35 -5.73
CA PRO A 84 17.73 8.08 -4.55
C PRO A 84 18.13 8.97 -3.36
N TYR A 85 17.14 9.57 -2.67
CA TYR A 85 17.39 10.46 -1.52
C TYR A 85 16.86 9.91 -0.20
N ARG A 86 15.68 9.28 -0.19
CA ARG A 86 15.08 8.80 1.05
C ARG A 86 14.11 7.66 0.81
N LEU A 87 14.12 6.70 1.74
CA LEU A 87 13.04 5.75 1.91
C LEU A 87 12.08 6.26 2.99
N VAL A 88 10.78 6.22 2.70
CA VAL A 88 9.70 6.65 3.58
C VAL A 88 8.77 5.47 3.81
N ASP A 89 8.61 5.09 5.09
CA ASP A 89 7.61 4.12 5.52
C ASP A 89 6.33 4.85 5.93
N THR A 90 5.22 4.51 5.29
CA THR A 90 3.89 5.07 5.58
C THR A 90 3.08 4.21 6.56
N GLY A 91 3.66 3.12 7.08
CA GLY A 91 2.98 2.12 7.90
C GLY A 91 2.17 1.10 7.09
N ARG A 92 1.88 1.41 5.81
CA ARG A 92 1.20 0.50 4.86
C ARG A 92 2.12 0.06 3.73
N ARG A 93 2.95 0.97 3.22
CA ARG A 93 3.83 0.77 2.05
C ARG A 93 5.12 1.58 2.17
N TRP A 94 6.17 1.09 1.54
CA TRP A 94 7.46 1.78 1.40
C TRP A 94 7.50 2.58 0.11
N TYR A 95 7.97 3.81 0.22
CA TYR A 95 8.16 4.73 -0.90
C TYR A 95 9.61 5.22 -0.96
N LEU A 96 10.13 5.38 -2.17
CA LEU A 96 11.42 5.99 -2.44
C LEU A 96 11.20 7.37 -3.03
N VAL A 97 11.74 8.41 -2.38
CA VAL A 97 11.87 9.74 -2.98
C VAL A 97 13.17 9.78 -3.76
N ALA A 98 13.06 10.05 -5.06
CA ALA A 98 14.21 10.10 -5.95
C ALA A 98 14.01 11.10 -7.08
N PHE A 99 15.12 11.64 -7.60
CA PHE A 99 15.11 12.41 -8.84
C PHE A 99 15.22 11.45 -10.04
N ASP A 100 14.22 11.44 -10.91
CA ASP A 100 14.20 10.56 -12.09
C ASP A 100 15.00 11.23 -13.22
N ARG A 101 16.16 10.66 -13.57
CA ARG A 101 17.03 11.23 -14.61
C ARG A 101 16.43 11.17 -16.01
N SER A 102 15.48 10.27 -16.24
CA SER A 102 14.82 10.16 -17.55
C SER A 102 13.72 11.21 -17.75
N ARG A 103 13.17 11.72 -16.65
CA ARG A 103 12.09 12.72 -16.64
C ARG A 103 12.53 14.08 -16.15
N GLU A 104 13.76 14.17 -15.64
CA GLU A 104 14.36 15.37 -15.07
C GLU A 104 13.51 16.01 -13.96
N ASP A 105 12.86 15.18 -13.14
CA ASP A 105 11.92 15.63 -12.13
C ASP A 105 11.93 14.76 -10.87
N TRP A 106 11.48 15.34 -9.75
CA TRP A 106 11.31 14.64 -8.48
C TRP A 106 10.11 13.71 -8.52
N ARG A 107 10.31 12.46 -8.13
CA ARG A 107 9.27 11.44 -8.12
C ARG A 107 9.33 10.55 -6.90
N THR A 108 8.15 10.05 -6.53
CA THR A 108 7.99 9.05 -5.50
C THR A 108 7.74 7.68 -6.16
N PHE A 109 8.55 6.68 -5.83
CA PHE A 109 8.44 5.32 -6.35
C PHE A 109 7.97 4.37 -5.27
N ARG A 110 6.99 3.53 -5.58
CA ARG A 110 6.51 2.47 -4.69
C ARG A 110 7.48 1.30 -4.70
N VAL A 111 8.08 0.99 -3.55
CA VAL A 111 9.16 -0.02 -3.49
C VAL A 111 8.61 -1.43 -3.80
N ASP A 112 7.34 -1.69 -3.47
CA ASP A 112 6.66 -2.95 -3.81
C ASP A 112 6.47 -3.17 -5.32
N ARG A 113 6.61 -2.13 -6.16
CA ARG A 113 6.54 -2.22 -7.64
C ARG A 113 7.90 -2.40 -8.33
N CYS A 114 8.97 -2.57 -7.55
CA CYS A 114 10.31 -2.80 -8.10
C CYS A 114 10.50 -4.30 -8.43
N GLN A 115 10.54 -4.63 -9.73
CA GLN A 115 10.67 -6.01 -10.25
C GLN A 115 12.12 -6.51 -10.35
N SER A 116 13.05 -5.77 -9.78
CA SER A 116 14.47 -6.13 -9.75
C SER A 116 15.16 -5.44 -8.60
N VAL A 117 16.16 -6.10 -8.01
CA VAL A 117 17.07 -5.45 -7.07
C VAL A 117 17.75 -4.26 -7.77
N PRO A 118 17.69 -3.05 -7.20
CA PRO A 118 18.33 -1.86 -7.76
C PRO A 118 19.82 -2.05 -7.92
N VAL A 119 20.33 -1.77 -9.13
CA VAL A 119 21.75 -1.87 -9.44
C VAL A 119 22.39 -0.49 -9.33
N ALA A 120 23.35 -0.36 -8.43
CA ALA A 120 24.10 0.87 -8.24
C ALA A 120 24.94 1.24 -9.48
N ARG A 121 24.99 2.53 -9.80
CA ARG A 121 25.68 3.10 -10.95
C ARG A 121 26.67 4.19 -10.51
N ASP A 122 26.80 5.23 -11.32
CA ASP A 122 27.58 6.44 -11.07
C ASP A 122 27.11 7.18 -9.81
N ARG A 123 28.03 7.93 -9.18
CA ARG A 123 27.68 8.82 -8.07
C ARG A 123 26.99 10.07 -8.61
N PHE A 124 26.09 10.65 -7.82
CA PHE A 124 25.45 11.92 -8.13
C PHE A 124 25.83 12.99 -7.11
N ALA A 125 25.84 14.25 -7.54
CA ALA A 125 25.93 15.40 -6.65
C ALA A 125 24.54 15.69 -6.07
N PRO A 126 24.38 15.88 -4.75
CA PRO A 126 23.08 16.17 -4.15
C PRO A 126 22.45 17.43 -4.74
N ARG A 127 21.16 17.33 -5.07
CA ARG A 127 20.29 18.40 -5.54
C ARG A 127 19.50 18.98 -4.36
N PRO A 128 19.02 20.23 -4.48
CA PRO A 128 18.09 20.81 -3.53
C PRO A 128 16.83 19.94 -3.42
N LEU A 129 16.45 19.55 -2.20
CA LEU A 129 15.29 18.71 -1.94
C LEU A 129 13.99 19.41 -2.37
N PRO A 130 12.96 18.65 -2.81
CA PRO A 130 11.69 19.22 -3.26
C PRO A 130 10.86 19.79 -2.11
N ALA A 131 11.14 19.37 -0.87
CA ALA A 131 10.57 19.90 0.35
C ALA A 131 11.53 19.69 1.53
N ALA A 132 11.36 20.49 2.58
CA ALA A 132 12.10 20.32 3.84
C ALA A 132 11.71 19.05 4.59
N ASP A 133 10.42 18.67 4.54
CA ASP A 133 9.90 17.41 5.07
C ASP A 133 9.53 16.46 3.92
N LEU A 134 10.36 15.43 3.73
CA LEU A 134 10.15 14.43 2.70
C LEU A 134 9.03 13.45 3.03
N ALA A 135 8.67 13.25 4.30
CA ALA A 135 7.53 12.43 4.68
C ALA A 135 6.23 13.16 4.34
N ALA A 136 6.14 14.46 4.66
CA ALA A 136 5.01 15.30 4.24
C ALA A 136 4.91 15.40 2.71
N TYR A 137 6.05 15.55 2.01
CA TYR A 137 6.09 15.52 0.53
C TYR A 137 5.59 14.18 -0.04
N VAL A 138 5.95 13.05 0.57
CA VAL A 138 5.42 11.74 0.14
C VAL A 138 3.93 11.64 0.43
N GLN A 139 3.46 12.10 1.58
CA GLN A 139 2.02 12.13 1.89
C GLN A 139 1.26 13.00 0.87
N GLU A 140 1.74 14.21 0.60
CA GLU A 140 1.14 15.09 -0.40
C GLU A 140 1.25 14.53 -1.82
N SER A 141 2.37 13.89 -2.17
CA SER A 141 2.54 13.20 -3.46
C SER A 141 1.64 11.98 -3.58
N ILE A 142 1.33 11.27 -2.51
CA ILE A 142 0.33 10.19 -2.53
C ILE A 142 -1.05 10.81 -2.78
N THR A 143 -1.35 11.97 -2.20
CA THR A 143 -2.65 12.64 -2.41
C THR A 143 -2.75 13.35 -3.77
N ARG A 144 -1.65 13.88 -4.33
CA ARG A 144 -1.61 14.72 -5.56
C ARG A 144 -1.12 14.00 -6.83
N SER A 145 -0.40 12.89 -6.74
CA SER A 145 0.15 12.22 -7.94
C SER A 145 -1.00 11.59 -8.74
N PRO A 146 -0.99 11.66 -10.09
CA PRO A 146 -2.15 11.28 -10.89
C PRO A 146 -2.32 9.77 -10.79
N TYR A 147 -3.20 9.38 -9.89
CA TYR A 147 -3.83 8.09 -9.91
C TYR A 147 -4.37 7.83 -11.32
N SER A 148 -4.25 6.59 -11.80
CA SER A 148 -4.67 6.26 -13.17
C SER A 148 -6.18 6.41 -13.36
N TYR A 149 -6.92 6.43 -12.25
CA TYR A 149 -8.35 6.68 -12.19
C TYR A 149 -8.63 7.68 -11.07
N ASP A 150 -9.21 8.81 -11.41
CA ASP A 150 -9.85 9.70 -10.43
C ASP A 150 -11.29 9.20 -10.27
N ALA A 151 -11.64 8.74 -9.07
CA ALA A 151 -12.93 8.15 -8.81
C ALA A 151 -13.78 9.04 -7.92
N VAL A 152 -15.04 9.17 -8.33
CA VAL A 152 -16.09 9.87 -7.59
C VAL A 152 -17.15 8.84 -7.25
N ILE A 153 -17.31 8.59 -5.96
CA ILE A 153 -18.22 7.57 -5.43
C ILE A 153 -19.20 8.23 -4.50
N ARG A 154 -20.50 8.00 -4.71
CA ARG A 154 -21.56 8.43 -3.79
C ARG A 154 -21.93 7.27 -2.88
N PHE A 155 -21.92 7.49 -1.58
CA PHE A 155 -22.42 6.54 -0.59
C PHE A 155 -23.80 6.94 -0.10
N SER A 156 -24.62 5.94 0.22
CA SER A 156 -25.92 6.11 0.90
C SER A 156 -25.74 6.11 2.42
N ALA A 157 -24.93 7.05 2.90
CA ALA A 157 -24.72 7.29 4.32
C ALA A 157 -24.28 8.74 4.59
N PRO A 158 -24.61 9.31 5.76
CA PRO A 158 -24.26 10.68 6.12
C PRO A 158 -22.76 10.85 6.41
N LEU A 159 -22.25 12.06 6.14
CA LEU A 159 -20.81 12.37 6.21
C LEU A 159 -20.19 11.99 7.56
N ALA A 160 -20.86 12.31 8.67
CA ALA A 160 -20.36 12.02 10.02
C ALA A 160 -20.16 10.52 10.29
N GLU A 161 -20.98 9.65 9.68
CA GLU A 161 -20.82 8.20 9.80
C GLU A 161 -19.62 7.71 8.99
N LEU A 162 -19.46 8.25 7.77
CA LEU A 162 -18.33 7.89 6.91
C LEU A 162 -17.01 8.37 7.46
N GLU A 163 -16.92 9.59 7.99
CA GLU A 163 -15.69 10.11 8.60
C GLU A 163 -15.22 9.27 9.79
N ALA A 164 -16.14 8.65 10.53
CA ALA A 164 -15.81 7.75 11.64
C ALA A 164 -15.26 6.38 11.16
N ARG A 165 -15.63 5.94 9.96
CA ARG A 165 -15.33 4.61 9.41
C ARG A 165 -14.21 4.63 8.37
N VAL A 166 -14.04 5.74 7.67
CA VAL A 166 -13.15 5.90 6.53
C VAL A 166 -11.94 6.73 6.93
N PRO A 167 -10.72 6.17 6.90
CA PRO A 167 -9.52 6.94 7.17
C PRO A 167 -9.39 8.10 6.19
N SER A 168 -9.02 9.29 6.67
CA SER A 168 -8.74 10.48 5.87
C SER A 168 -7.64 10.29 4.80
N SER A 169 -6.88 9.20 4.90
CA SER A 169 -5.89 8.76 3.90
C SER A 169 -6.50 8.08 2.66
N THR A 170 -7.83 7.88 2.62
CA THR A 170 -8.53 7.17 1.53
C THR A 170 -8.93 8.12 0.40
N GLY A 171 -9.22 9.38 0.72
CA GLY A 171 -9.69 10.40 -0.22
C GLY A 171 -10.40 11.54 0.51
N THR A 172 -10.93 12.48 -0.26
CA THR A 172 -11.71 13.61 0.25
C THR A 172 -13.18 13.23 0.35
N LEU A 173 -13.79 13.45 1.51
CA LEU A 173 -15.23 13.25 1.74
C LEU A 173 -15.95 14.60 1.75
N GLU A 174 -17.08 14.67 1.07
CA GLU A 174 -17.94 15.85 0.98
C GLU A 174 -19.41 15.44 1.15
N ALA A 175 -20.21 16.23 1.86
CA ALA A 175 -21.64 15.97 1.97
C ALA A 175 -22.35 16.19 0.62
N ASP A 176 -23.30 15.32 0.26
CA ASP A 176 -24.05 15.37 -1.00
C ASP A 176 -25.56 15.27 -0.78
N GLY A 177 -26.10 16.21 0.00
CA GLY A 177 -27.50 16.21 0.41
C GLY A 177 -27.78 15.31 1.63
N ASP A 178 -29.07 15.14 1.94
CA ASP A 178 -29.50 14.42 3.15
C ASP A 178 -29.22 12.92 3.02
N GLY A 179 -28.32 12.41 3.86
CA GLY A 179 -28.01 10.98 3.95
C GLY A 179 -27.04 10.47 2.89
N HIS A 180 -26.41 11.34 2.11
CA HIS A 180 -25.44 10.96 1.09
C HIS A 180 -24.10 11.68 1.27
N THR A 181 -23.04 11.00 0.84
CA THR A 181 -21.67 11.50 0.93
C THR A 181 -20.89 11.14 -0.34
N LEU A 182 -20.18 12.11 -0.89
CA LEU A 182 -19.25 11.92 -1.99
C LEU A 182 -17.85 11.64 -1.46
N LEU A 183 -17.22 10.61 -2.01
CA LEU A 183 -15.80 10.33 -1.88
C LEU A 183 -15.12 10.65 -3.21
N ARG A 184 -14.15 11.56 -3.17
CA ARG A 184 -13.18 11.79 -4.25
C ARG A 184 -11.87 11.14 -3.87
N ALA A 185 -11.51 10.08 -4.58
CA ALA A 185 -10.33 9.30 -4.30
C ALA A 185 -9.67 8.88 -5.60
N GLY A 186 -8.37 9.07 -5.68
CA GLY A 186 -7.62 8.51 -6.78
C GLY A 186 -7.24 7.07 -6.50
N PHE A 187 -7.39 6.23 -7.51
CA PHE A 187 -6.99 4.83 -7.47
C PHE A 187 -5.97 4.51 -8.55
N ASP A 188 -5.03 3.67 -8.14
CA ASP A 188 -4.14 3.00 -9.06
C ASP A 188 -4.98 1.99 -9.86
N SER A 189 -5.47 0.89 -9.27
CA SER A 189 -6.28 -0.12 -9.98
C SER A 189 -7.76 -0.02 -9.65
N LEU A 190 -8.64 -0.58 -10.48
CA LEU A 190 -10.08 -0.65 -10.21
C LEU A 190 -10.52 -1.86 -9.35
N ASP A 191 -9.83 -3.00 -9.42
CA ASP A 191 -10.27 -4.24 -8.73
C ASP A 191 -10.23 -4.15 -7.19
N PHE A 192 -9.10 -3.71 -6.64
CA PHE A 192 -8.93 -3.58 -5.19
C PHE A 192 -9.92 -2.61 -4.54
N PRO A 193 -10.09 -1.36 -5.03
CA PRO A 193 -11.06 -0.44 -4.43
C PRO A 193 -12.48 -0.99 -4.53
N LEU A 194 -12.88 -1.63 -5.63
CA LEU A 194 -14.21 -2.25 -5.72
C LEU A 194 -14.45 -3.32 -4.64
N ALA A 195 -13.46 -4.19 -4.39
CA ALA A 195 -13.56 -5.18 -3.32
C ALA A 195 -13.57 -4.55 -1.92
N TYR A 196 -12.78 -3.49 -1.72
CA TYR A 196 -12.69 -2.77 -0.46
C TYR A 196 -13.98 -2.00 -0.14
N LEU A 197 -14.55 -1.31 -1.14
CA LEU A 197 -15.82 -0.59 -1.04
C LEU A 197 -16.97 -1.57 -0.74
N ALA A 198 -17.02 -2.71 -1.45
CA ALA A 198 -18.01 -3.75 -1.20
C ALA A 198 -17.92 -4.32 0.23
N SER A 199 -16.73 -4.33 0.86
CA SER A 199 -16.57 -4.81 2.24
C SER A 199 -17.11 -3.83 3.30
N TRP A 200 -17.48 -2.61 2.92
CA TRP A 200 -18.00 -1.63 3.88
C TRP A 200 -19.47 -1.85 4.22
N ASP A 201 -20.18 -2.71 3.48
CA ASP A 201 -21.60 -2.99 3.72
C ASP A 201 -22.45 -1.71 3.73
N ILE A 202 -22.11 -0.78 2.81
CA ILE A 202 -22.84 0.46 2.56
C ILE A 202 -23.12 0.50 1.06
N ASP A 203 -24.36 0.80 0.68
CA ASP A 203 -24.72 0.99 -0.72
C ASP A 203 -23.99 2.20 -1.29
N PHE A 204 -23.36 2.01 -2.45
CA PHE A 204 -22.62 3.05 -3.14
C PHE A 204 -22.85 3.04 -4.65
N GLU A 205 -22.72 4.21 -5.25
CA GLU A 205 -22.81 4.46 -6.67
C GLU A 205 -21.47 5.00 -7.18
N VAL A 206 -20.96 4.42 -8.26
CA VAL A 206 -19.73 4.90 -8.93
C VAL A 206 -20.13 5.93 -10.00
N LEU A 207 -19.88 7.21 -9.72
CA LEU A 207 -20.17 8.32 -10.63
C LEU A 207 -19.07 8.48 -11.68
N GLU A 208 -17.82 8.36 -11.28
CA GLU A 208 -16.64 8.41 -12.16
C GLU A 208 -15.55 7.47 -11.63
N PRO A 209 -14.66 6.95 -12.49
CA PRO A 209 -14.75 6.96 -13.96
C PRO A 209 -15.70 5.85 -14.46
N ALA A 210 -16.11 5.91 -15.74
CA ALA A 210 -17.04 4.93 -16.32
C ALA A 210 -16.46 3.50 -16.32
N GLU A 211 -15.15 3.40 -16.52
CA GLU A 211 -14.37 2.17 -16.48
C GLU A 211 -14.51 1.45 -15.14
N MET A 212 -14.67 2.20 -14.03
CA MET A 212 -14.88 1.63 -12.71
C MET A 212 -16.26 0.98 -12.58
N ARG A 213 -17.31 1.55 -13.20
CA ARG A 213 -18.63 0.91 -13.28
C ARG A 213 -18.58 -0.39 -14.08
N GLU A 214 -17.97 -0.35 -15.26
CA GLU A 214 -17.82 -1.53 -16.11
C GLU A 214 -17.07 -2.64 -15.36
N ARG A 215 -16.00 -2.26 -14.65
CA ARG A 215 -15.23 -3.22 -13.87
C ARG A 215 -16.02 -3.78 -12.69
N ALA A 216 -16.84 -2.96 -12.03
CA ALA A 216 -17.72 -3.40 -10.94
C ALA A 216 -18.63 -4.54 -11.38
N LEU A 217 -19.24 -4.44 -12.57
CA LEU A 217 -20.10 -5.49 -13.12
C LEU A 217 -19.33 -6.80 -13.34
N VAL A 218 -18.11 -6.72 -13.86
CA VAL A 218 -17.24 -7.91 -14.07
C VAL A 218 -16.87 -8.58 -12.74
N VAL A 219 -16.54 -7.80 -11.71
CA VAL A 219 -16.22 -8.32 -10.37
C VAL A 219 -17.46 -8.94 -9.71
N ALA A 220 -18.61 -8.26 -9.79
CA ALA A 220 -19.88 -8.76 -9.26
C ALA A 220 -20.27 -10.10 -9.89
N GLU A 221 -20.16 -10.21 -11.21
CA GLU A 221 -20.46 -11.46 -11.92
C GLU A 221 -19.49 -12.59 -11.53
N ARG A 222 -18.21 -12.28 -11.33
CA ARG A 222 -17.24 -13.25 -10.82
C ARG A 222 -17.63 -13.77 -9.43
N LEU A 223 -17.98 -12.87 -8.51
CA LEU A 223 -18.43 -13.25 -7.17
C LEU A 223 -19.72 -14.08 -7.21
N ARG A 224 -20.68 -13.69 -8.04
CA ARG A 224 -21.94 -14.43 -8.25
C ARG A 224 -21.70 -15.84 -8.75
N ARG A 225 -20.84 -16.02 -9.77
CA ARG A 225 -20.47 -17.35 -10.29
C ARG A 225 -19.75 -18.20 -9.26
N SER A 226 -18.81 -17.62 -8.52
CA SER A 226 -18.10 -18.33 -7.45
C SER A 226 -19.04 -18.81 -6.34
N ALA A 227 -20.03 -17.99 -5.94
CA ALA A 227 -21.05 -18.37 -4.97
C ALA A 227 -21.94 -19.52 -5.49
N ALA A 228 -22.30 -19.52 -6.78
CA ALA A 228 -23.13 -20.55 -7.39
C ALA A 228 -22.43 -21.91 -7.57
N THR A 229 -21.09 -21.96 -7.56
CA THR A 229 -20.31 -23.19 -7.84
C THR A 229 -20.21 -24.12 -6.61
N GLY A 230 -20.62 -23.66 -5.42
CA GLY A 230 -20.51 -24.40 -4.16
C GLY A 230 -21.56 -25.51 -3.90
N VAL A 231 -22.45 -25.83 -4.85
CA VAL A 231 -23.54 -26.81 -4.64
C VAL A 231 -23.36 -28.09 -5.49
N ARG A 232 -22.11 -28.51 -5.75
CA ARG A 232 -21.84 -29.81 -6.38
C ARG A 232 -20.65 -30.50 -5.73
N SER A 233 -20.89 -31.19 -4.62
CA SER A 233 -20.20 -32.44 -4.24
C SER A 233 -20.69 -32.88 -2.86
N GLY A 234 -21.57 -33.88 -2.80
CA GLY A 234 -21.99 -34.48 -1.54
C GLY A 234 -23.30 -35.27 -1.56
N ALA A 235 -23.80 -35.71 -2.71
CA ALA A 235 -24.84 -36.74 -2.80
C ALA A 235 -24.56 -37.52 -4.08
N ASP A 236 -23.69 -38.52 -3.97
CA ASP A 236 -23.65 -39.74 -4.78
C ASP A 236 -22.32 -40.46 -4.49
N ALA A 237 -22.34 -41.29 -3.46
CA ALA A 237 -21.43 -42.42 -3.30
C ALA A 237 -22.20 -43.52 -2.55
N HIS A 238 -22.96 -44.31 -3.34
CA HIS A 238 -23.29 -45.74 -3.27
C HIS A 238 -23.15 -46.43 -1.90
N GLU A 239 -24.23 -46.96 -1.29
CA GLU A 239 -24.94 -48.22 -1.63
C GLU A 239 -24.01 -49.41 -1.89
#